data_AF-A0A5C8AEK2-F1
#
_entry.id   AF-A0A5C8AEK2-F1
#
_cell.length_a   1.000
_cell.length_b   1.000
_cell.length_c   1.000
_cell.angle_alpha   90.00
_cell.angle_beta   90.00
_cell.angle_gamma   90.00
#
_symmetry.space_group_name_H-M   'P 1'
#
loop_
_entity.id
_entity.type
_entity.pdbx_description
1 polymer ?
#
loop_
_entity_poly.entity_id
_entity_poly.type
_entity_poly.pdbx_seq_one_letter_code
_entity_poly.pdbx_strand_id
1 'polypeptide(L)' 'GVTASFAMLGDINIAEPKALIAFAGPRVVKETIGRDLPEGFQTSEFLLEHGFLDYIVERSELKEKLALSLRLFMN' A
#
# COMPACT_ATOMS: atom_id res chain seq x y z
N GLY A 1 -1.02 8.19 -11.09
CA GLY A 1 -2.38 8.11 -11.66
C GLY A 1 -3.17 7.03 -10.96
N VAL A 2 -2.88 5.76 -11.26
CA VAL A 2 -3.56 4.57 -10.69
C VAL A 2 -3.64 4.59 -9.16
N THR A 3 -2.53 4.88 -8.47
CA THR A 3 -2.51 4.99 -6.99
C THR A 3 -3.47 6.05 -6.45
N ALA A 4 -3.73 7.12 -7.21
CA ALA A 4 -4.67 8.18 -6.81
C ALA A 4 -6.09 7.97 -7.37
N SER A 5 -6.42 6.72 -7.71
CA SER A 5 -7.76 6.33 -8.17
C SER A 5 -8.12 4.97 -7.58
N PHE A 6 -8.54 4.02 -8.43
CA PHE A 6 -9.12 2.75 -8.02
C PHE A 6 -8.19 1.88 -7.16
N ALA A 7 -6.87 2.07 -7.22
CA ALA A 7 -5.94 1.26 -6.44
C ALA A 7 -5.94 1.58 -4.92
N MET A 8 -6.51 2.70 -4.49
CA MET A 8 -6.61 3.11 -3.07
C MET A 8 -8.07 3.31 -2.61
N LEU A 9 -9.04 2.92 -3.43
CA LEU A 9 -10.49 3.05 -3.16
C LEU A 9 -11.14 1.68 -2.86
N GLY A 10 -10.35 0.67 -2.52
CA GLY A 10 -10.91 -0.61 -2.09
C GLY A 10 -11.58 -0.47 -0.72
N ASP A 11 -12.65 -1.26 -0.49
CA ASP A 11 -13.19 -1.44 0.87
C ASP A 11 -12.13 -2.03 1.82
N ILE A 12 -11.17 -2.78 1.24
CA ILE A 12 -9.92 -3.18 1.88
C ILE A 12 -8.78 -2.94 0.90
N ASN A 13 -7.77 -2.18 1.33
CA ASN A 13 -6.51 -1.96 0.63
C ASN A 13 -5.43 -2.91 1.20
N ILE A 14 -4.93 -3.80 0.34
CA ILE A 14 -3.95 -4.84 0.69
C ILE A 14 -2.69 -4.61 -0.12
N ALA A 15 -1.51 -4.78 0.49
CA ALA A 15 -0.24 -4.77 -0.22
C ALA A 15 0.62 -6.00 0.09
N GLU A 16 1.63 -6.22 -0.75
CA GLU A 16 2.71 -7.17 -0.50
C GLU A 16 3.87 -6.48 0.24
N PRO A 17 4.69 -7.23 1.00
CA PRO A 17 5.82 -6.67 1.73
C PRO A 17 6.77 -5.89 0.83
N LYS A 18 7.28 -4.78 1.35
CA LYS A 18 8.23 -3.89 0.68
C LYS A 18 7.73 -3.31 -0.66
N ALA A 19 6.43 -3.35 -0.94
CA ALA A 19 5.88 -2.80 -2.17
C ALA A 19 6.02 -1.27 -2.18
N LEU A 20 6.48 -0.70 -3.30
CA LEU A 20 6.54 0.76 -3.48
C LEU A 20 5.17 1.27 -3.97
N ILE A 21 4.51 2.10 -3.17
CA ILE A 21 3.18 2.65 -3.45
C ILE A 21 3.24 4.17 -3.34
N ALA A 22 3.01 4.85 -4.46
CA ALA A 22 3.25 6.28 -4.56
C ALA A 22 2.29 6.97 -5.53
N PHE A 23 1.89 8.20 -5.20
CA PHE A 23 1.27 9.12 -6.16
C PHE A 23 2.32 9.77 -7.06
N ALA A 24 3.35 10.38 -6.45
CA ALA A 24 4.54 10.89 -7.10
C ALA A 24 5.76 10.07 -6.64
N GLY A 25 6.63 9.71 -7.57
CA GLY A 25 7.78 8.85 -7.26
C GLY A 25 8.77 9.51 -6.29
N PRO A 26 9.56 8.72 -5.52
CA PRO A 26 10.46 9.22 -4.48
C PRO A 26 11.43 10.28 -4.99
N ARG A 27 11.93 10.13 -6.22
CA ARG A 27 12.85 11.10 -6.84
C ARG A 27 12.25 12.49 -6.96
N VAL A 28 11.03 12.59 -7.49
CA VAL A 28 10.33 13.87 -7.69
C VAL A 28 10.05 14.52 -6.34
N VAL A 29 9.63 13.72 -5.36
CA VAL A 29 9.37 14.19 -3.99
C VAL A 29 10.66 14.71 -3.34
N LYS A 30 11.77 13.98 -3.45
CA LYS A 30 13.08 14.39 -2.94
C LYS A 30 13.57 15.69 -3.57
N GLU A 31 13.47 15.80 -4.90
CA GLU A 31 13.84 17.01 -5.65
C GLU A 31 12.99 18.23 -5.23
N THR A 32 11.71 18.02 -4.91
CA THR A 32 10.78 19.09 -4.52
C THR A 32 11.01 19.58 -3.08
N ILE A 33 11.25 18.68 -2.13
CA ILE A 33 11.42 19.04 -0.71
C ILE A 33 12.87 19.45 -0.40
N GLY A 34 13.85 19.03 -1.23
CA GLY A 34 15.27 19.35 -1.05
C GLY A 34 15.92 18.68 0.16
N ARG A 35 15.34 17.58 0.66
CA ARG A 35 15.83 16.80 1.81
C ARG A 35 15.74 15.31 1.52
N ASP A 36 16.53 14.51 2.23
CA ASP A 36 16.41 13.05 2.17
C ASP A 36 15.05 12.58 2.70
N LEU A 37 14.55 11.51 2.10
CA LEU A 37 13.29 10.90 2.49
C LEU A 37 13.53 9.91 3.64
N PRO A 38 12.56 9.74 4.55
CA PRO A 38 12.64 8.74 5.61
C PRO A 38 12.94 7.34 5.06
N GLU A 39 13.58 6.51 5.87
CA GLU A 39 13.75 5.09 5.53
C GLU A 39 12.38 4.43 5.34
N GLY A 40 12.25 3.61 4.29
CA GLY A 40 10.99 2.97 3.96
C GLY A 40 9.91 3.92 3.42
N PHE A 41 10.20 5.19 3.12
CA PHE A 41 9.22 6.09 2.53
C PHE A 41 8.54 5.46 1.31
N GLN A 42 7.21 5.53 1.27
CA GLN A 42 6.36 4.92 0.24
C GLN A 42 6.38 3.38 0.16
N THR A 43 7.00 2.68 1.11
CA THR A 43 6.84 1.22 1.22
C THR A 43 5.49 0.85 1.82
N SER A 44 5.04 -0.37 1.57
CA SER A 44 3.84 -0.94 2.19
C SER A 44 3.83 -0.79 3.71
N GLU A 45 4.96 -0.99 4.38
CA GLU A 45 5.11 -0.89 5.84
C GLU A 45 4.89 0.55 6.31
N PHE A 46 5.49 1.50 5.60
CA PHE A 46 5.28 2.93 5.85
C PHE A 46 3.81 3.31 5.62
N LEU A 47 3.19 2.84 4.54
CA LEU A 47 1.78 3.14 4.25
C LEU A 47 0.83 2.51 5.28
N LEU A 48 1.11 1.30 5.75
CA LEU A 48 0.33 0.64 6.80
C LEU A 48 0.42 1.43 8.12
N GLU A 49 1.62 1.86 8.52
CA GLU A 49 1.83 2.69 9.71
C GLU A 49 1.06 4.02 9.64
N HIS A 50 0.90 4.58 8.44
CA HIS A 50 0.17 5.83 8.21
C HIS A 50 -1.33 5.63 7.88
N GLY A 51 -1.84 4.40 7.98
CA GLY A 51 -3.26 4.09 7.84
C GLY A 51 -3.81 4.07 6.40
N PHE A 52 -2.93 3.94 5.39
CA PHE A 52 -3.35 3.83 3.98
C PHE A 52 -3.65 2.39 3.54
N LEU A 53 -3.16 1.40 4.28
CA LEU A 53 -3.39 -0.02 4.02
C LEU A 53 -4.06 -0.65 5.24
N ASP A 54 -4.89 -1.67 5.00
CA ASP A 54 -5.51 -2.44 6.07
C ASP A 54 -4.57 -3.52 6.60
N TYR A 55 -3.84 -4.20 5.70
CA TYR A 55 -2.82 -5.18 6.06
C TYR A 55 -1.87 -5.49 4.89
N ILE A 56 -0.72 -6.04 5.27
CA ILE A 56 0.29 -6.57 4.35
C ILE A 56 0.20 -8.09 4.38
N VAL A 57 0.32 -8.73 3.21
CA VAL A 57 0.25 -10.18 3.09
C VAL A 57 1.38 -10.71 2.21
N GLU A 58 2.06 -11.76 2.68
CA GLU A 58 3.03 -12.50 1.88
C GLU A 58 2.35 -13.15 0.67
N ARG A 59 3.04 -13.16 -0.48
CA ARG A 59 2.47 -13.68 -1.74
C ARG A 59 1.94 -15.11 -1.60
N SER A 60 2.61 -15.95 -0.81
CA SER A 60 2.20 -17.34 -0.56
C SER A 60 0.86 -17.48 0.18
N GLU A 61 0.48 -16.47 0.98
CA GLU A 61 -0.74 -16.48 1.80
C GLU A 61 -1.88 -15.67 1.18
N LEU A 62 -1.60 -14.90 0.11
CA LEU A 62 -2.54 -13.96 -0.51
C LEU A 62 -3.88 -14.61 -0.87
N LYS A 63 -3.87 -15.82 -1.44
CA LYS A 63 -5.08 -16.54 -1.83
C LYS A 63 -5.99 -16.82 -0.63
N GLU A 64 -5.41 -17.25 0.48
CA GLU A 64 -6.17 -17.60 1.69
C GLU A 64 -6.75 -16.34 2.34
N LYS A 65 -5.94 -15.28 2.47
CA LYS A 65 -6.38 -14.00 3.06
C LYS A 65 -7.48 -13.33 2.24
N LEU A 66 -7.34 -13.28 0.91
CA LEU A 66 -8.38 -12.73 0.03
C LEU A 66 -9.70 -13.52 0.17
N ALA A 67 -9.63 -14.85 0.19
CA ALA A 67 -10.82 -15.68 0.33
C ALA A 67 -11.53 -15.48 1.68
N LEU A 68 -10.78 -15.22 2.76
CA LEU A 68 -11.34 -14.89 4.07
C LEU A 68 -12.04 -13.52 4.04
N SER A 69 -11.38 -12.50 3.51
CA SER A 69 -11.90 -11.13 3.46
C SER A 69 -13.16 -11.02 2.61
N LEU A 70 -13.20 -11.69 1.45
CA LEU A 70 -14.41 -11.73 0.63
C LEU A 70 -15.57 -12.43 1.34
N ARG A 71 -15.31 -13.52 2.07
CA ARG A 71 -16.35 -14.19 2.86
C ARG A 71 -16.95 -13.29 3.94
N LEU A 72 -16.18 -12.37 4.51
CA LEU A 72 -16.68 -11.41 5.49
C LEU A 72 -17.73 -10.46 4.90
N PHE A 73 -17.56 -10.04 3.64
CA PHE A 73 -18.48 -9.11 2.97
C PHE A 73 -19.68 -9.78 2.29
N MET A 74 -19.59 -11.08 2.02
CA MET A 74 -20.65 -11.83 1.32
C MET A 74 -21.69 -12.47 2.26
N ASN A 75 -21.54 -12.29 3.58
CA ASN A 75 -22.49 -12.73 4.61
C ASN A 75 -23.28 -11.53 5.16
#